data_AF-A0A853U1G2-F1
#
_entry.id   AF-A0A853U1G2-F1
#
_cell.length_a   1.000
_cell.length_b   1.000
_cell.length_c   1.000
_cell.angle_alpha   90.00
_cell.angle_beta   90.00
_cell.angle_gamma   90.00
#
_symmetry.space_group_name_H-M   'P 1'
#
loop_
_entity.id
_entity.type
_entity.pdbx_description
1 polymer ?
#
loop_
_entity_poly.entity_id
_entity_poly.type
_entity_poly.pdbx_seq_one_letter_code
_entity_poly.pdbx_strand_id
1 'polypeptide(L)'
;MLIVLMAIVIGAIMARSPITGGLARADKASVDKQAAKRELPLPDDLRPVITDRLVRREKTLQAWSVAGIILGALSIALVPLFYGWDTGDTFWVPLILGGFGIGSIVGRLRLVRRGVPSLPGRSQVARPVRQTVTDYVTTSEVICFFLVPVSIVLNVAGMWIFLGLLPYIPGEFNGRYDLVTAVNIVLLLLWALMPSAARKFVATPQHAGNDLELAWDDAERTSILRALGDGAVGMAAISAVFTQGVVGELILHPHVRPGAEDLTNMLAAGAFFVGLNCAALVIVPLLPGRLKRTPWRKLWPNGVGPNTGEQGSGR
;
A
#
# COMPACT_ATOMS: atom_id res chain seq x y z
N MET A 1 -6.24 -20.97 -13.37
CA MET A 1 -6.10 -19.57 -12.91
C MET A 1 -6.11 -19.42 -11.39
N LEU A 2 -7.05 -20.08 -10.67
CA LEU A 2 -7.17 -20.01 -9.20
C LEU A 2 -5.89 -20.38 -8.41
N ILE A 3 -5.14 -21.39 -8.84
CA ILE A 3 -3.89 -21.82 -8.17
C ILE A 3 -2.80 -20.74 -8.24
N VAL A 4 -2.67 -20.07 -9.39
CA VAL A 4 -1.71 -18.97 -9.59
C VAL A 4 -2.12 -17.76 -8.74
N LEU A 5 -3.41 -17.47 -8.63
CA LEU A 5 -3.94 -16.43 -7.75
C LEU A 5 -3.62 -16.70 -6.28
N MET A 6 -3.91 -17.93 -5.81
CA MET A 6 -3.59 -18.37 -4.46
C MET A 6 -2.09 -18.23 -4.19
N ALA A 7 -1.23 -18.62 -5.14
CA ALA A 7 0.21 -18.45 -5.01
C ALA A 7 0.64 -16.96 -4.92
N ILE A 8 0.03 -16.08 -5.72
CA ILE A 8 0.30 -14.63 -5.67
C ILE A 8 -0.15 -14.02 -4.34
N VAL A 9 -1.36 -14.36 -3.88
CA VAL A 9 -1.92 -13.84 -2.62
C VAL A 9 -1.14 -14.36 -1.42
N ILE A 10 -0.83 -15.65 -1.38
CA ILE A 10 0.01 -16.27 -0.34
C ILE A 10 1.40 -15.64 -0.37
N GLY A 11 2.02 -15.51 -1.54
CA GLY A 11 3.32 -14.85 -1.70
C GLY A 11 3.31 -13.40 -1.22
N ALA A 12 2.24 -12.64 -1.53
CA ALA A 12 2.08 -11.26 -1.08
C ALA A 12 1.85 -11.14 0.44
N ILE A 13 1.15 -12.11 1.05
CA ILE A 13 1.00 -12.20 2.51
C ILE A 13 2.35 -12.54 3.16
N MET A 14 3.07 -13.52 2.64
CA MET A 14 4.37 -13.95 3.16
C MET A 14 5.42 -12.84 3.05
N ALA A 15 5.45 -12.10 1.92
CA ALA A 15 6.34 -10.95 1.72
C ALA A 15 6.11 -9.82 2.74
N ARG A 16 4.96 -9.80 3.42
CA ARG A 16 4.62 -8.82 4.47
C ARG A 16 4.93 -9.28 5.89
N SER A 17 5.44 -10.50 6.02
CA SER A 17 5.96 -11.06 7.26
C SER A 17 7.45 -11.39 7.14
N PRO A 18 8.33 -10.41 6.84
CA PRO A 18 9.76 -10.68 6.77
C PRO A 18 10.38 -11.10 8.10
N ILE A 19 9.73 -10.82 9.25
CA ILE A 19 10.27 -11.15 10.58
C ILE A 19 9.74 -12.48 11.09
N THR A 20 8.47 -12.75 10.82
CA THR A 20 7.82 -13.99 11.25
C THR A 20 7.85 -15.08 10.18
N GLY A 21 8.11 -14.75 8.91
CA GLY A 21 8.02 -15.70 7.79
C GLY A 21 6.62 -16.29 7.57
N GLY A 22 5.59 -15.71 8.19
CA GLY A 22 4.25 -16.30 8.27
C GLY A 22 4.05 -17.28 9.43
N LEU A 23 5.05 -17.49 10.29
CA LEU A 23 5.00 -18.32 11.49
C LEU A 23 4.67 -17.51 12.76
N ALA A 24 4.43 -18.19 13.88
CA ALA A 24 4.06 -17.52 15.13
C ALA A 24 5.22 -16.82 15.86
N ARG A 25 6.49 -17.17 15.56
CA ARG A 25 7.68 -16.69 16.27
C ARG A 25 8.56 -15.82 15.35
N ALA A 26 9.15 -14.78 15.93
CA ALA A 26 10.11 -13.90 15.23
C ALA A 26 11.47 -14.58 15.06
N ASP A 27 12.06 -14.47 13.88
CA ASP A 27 13.42 -14.90 13.62
C ASP A 27 14.43 -13.81 14.04
N LYS A 28 15.42 -14.17 14.85
CA LYS A 28 16.45 -13.22 15.31
C LYS A 28 17.25 -12.65 14.13
N ALA A 29 17.61 -13.48 13.15
CA ALA A 29 18.40 -13.04 12.00
C ALA A 29 17.64 -12.01 11.14
N SER A 30 16.32 -12.18 11.01
CA SER A 30 15.47 -11.20 10.32
C SER A 30 15.42 -9.83 11.01
N VAL A 31 15.43 -9.79 12.35
CA VAL A 31 15.43 -8.55 13.14
C VAL A 31 16.79 -7.85 13.00
N ASP A 32 17.89 -8.61 13.06
CA ASP A 32 19.24 -8.07 12.83
C ASP A 32 19.40 -7.51 11.41
N LYS A 33 18.82 -8.19 10.41
CA LYS A 33 18.78 -7.69 9.02
C LYS A 33 18.01 -6.37 8.91
N GLN A 34 16.93 -6.20 9.69
CA GLN A 34 16.17 -4.94 9.73
C GLN A 34 16.97 -3.82 10.42
N ALA A 35 17.69 -4.12 11.50
CA ALA A 35 18.59 -3.17 12.16
C ALA A 35 19.71 -2.72 11.22
N ALA A 36 20.37 -3.66 10.54
CA ALA A 36 21.39 -3.38 9.54
C ALA A 36 20.84 -2.54 8.38
N LYS A 37 19.64 -2.85 7.87
CA LYS A 37 18.98 -2.06 6.80
C LYS A 37 18.67 -0.63 7.23
N ARG A 38 18.43 -0.40 8.52
CA ARG A 38 18.20 0.92 9.12
C ARG A 38 19.50 1.60 9.53
N GLU A 39 20.64 0.90 9.47
CA GLU A 39 21.95 1.40 9.90
C GLU A 39 21.90 1.92 11.36
N LEU A 40 21.25 1.14 12.24
CA LEU A 40 21.12 1.43 13.68
C LEU A 40 21.61 0.22 14.50
N PRO A 41 22.35 0.45 15.60
CA PRO A 41 22.69 -0.63 16.52
C PRO A 41 21.42 -1.14 17.22
N LEU A 42 21.40 -2.44 17.55
CA LEU A 42 20.32 -3.06 18.30
C LEU A 42 20.87 -3.73 19.56
N PRO A 43 21.06 -2.95 20.65
CA PRO A 43 21.40 -3.46 21.97
C PRO A 43 20.40 -4.49 22.50
N ASP A 44 20.85 -5.37 23.40
CA ASP A 44 20.04 -6.48 23.92
C ASP A 44 18.84 -6.03 24.76
N ASP A 45 18.92 -4.85 25.39
CA ASP A 45 17.83 -4.23 26.15
C ASP A 45 16.70 -3.72 25.23
N LEU A 46 17.04 -3.17 24.06
CA LEU A 46 16.05 -2.66 23.09
C LEU A 46 15.49 -3.75 22.17
N ARG A 47 16.26 -4.83 21.94
CA ARG A 47 15.89 -5.96 21.07
C ARG A 47 14.49 -6.53 21.32
N PRO A 48 14.07 -6.91 22.54
CA PRO A 48 12.76 -7.52 22.77
C PRO A 48 11.62 -6.54 22.45
N VAL A 49 11.79 -5.25 22.77
CA VAL A 49 10.79 -4.21 22.52
C VAL A 49 10.61 -3.97 21.03
N ILE A 50 11.71 -3.78 20.30
CA ILE A 50 11.68 -3.55 18.86
C ILE A 50 11.10 -4.78 18.14
N THR A 51 11.47 -5.99 18.58
CA THR A 51 10.93 -7.23 18.01
C THR A 51 9.42 -7.31 18.18
N ASP A 52 8.90 -7.06 19.40
CA ASP A 52 7.45 -7.10 19.66
C ASP A 52 6.69 -6.05 18.85
N ARG A 53 7.20 -4.82 18.76
CA ARG A 53 6.59 -3.76 17.91
C ARG A 53 6.49 -4.19 16.45
N LEU A 54 7.57 -4.73 15.90
CA LEU A 54 7.59 -5.17 14.51
C LEU A 54 6.66 -6.37 14.27
N VAL A 55 6.61 -7.34 15.17
CA VAL A 55 5.69 -8.49 15.07
C VAL A 55 4.22 -8.04 15.17
N ARG A 56 3.87 -7.15 16.11
CA ARG A 56 2.50 -6.61 16.22
C ARG A 56 2.09 -5.88 14.95
N ARG A 57 3.02 -5.15 14.33
CA ARG A 57 2.79 -4.48 13.05
C ARG A 57 2.50 -5.48 11.93
N GLU A 58 3.32 -6.51 11.79
CA GLU A 58 3.11 -7.58 10.79
C GLU A 58 1.75 -8.25 10.97
N LYS A 59 1.44 -8.71 12.20
CA LYS A 59 0.15 -9.35 12.52
C LYS A 59 -1.04 -8.44 12.22
N THR A 60 -0.92 -7.14 12.52
CA THR A 60 -1.97 -6.17 12.18
C THR A 60 -2.17 -6.09 10.67
N LEU A 61 -1.09 -5.94 9.89
CA LEU A 61 -1.19 -5.86 8.43
C LEU A 61 -1.77 -7.15 7.82
N GLN A 62 -1.34 -8.30 8.32
CA GLN A 62 -1.85 -9.61 7.88
C GLN A 62 -3.34 -9.75 8.21
N ALA A 63 -3.75 -9.47 9.44
CA ALA A 63 -5.15 -9.59 9.86
C ALA A 63 -6.08 -8.75 8.98
N TRP A 64 -5.70 -7.50 8.68
CA TRP A 64 -6.50 -6.65 7.80
C TRP A 64 -6.45 -7.08 6.33
N SER A 65 -5.33 -7.65 5.86
CA SER A 65 -5.24 -8.19 4.50
C SER A 65 -6.12 -9.43 4.34
N VAL A 66 -6.13 -10.33 5.34
CA VAL A 66 -6.98 -11.52 5.38
C VAL A 66 -8.45 -11.14 5.48
N ALA A 67 -8.80 -10.18 6.35
CA ALA A 67 -10.16 -9.64 6.41
C ALA A 67 -10.60 -9.07 5.06
N GLY A 68 -9.71 -8.36 4.37
CA GLY A 68 -9.93 -7.88 3.00
C GLY A 68 -10.18 -9.00 1.99
N ILE A 69 -9.39 -10.07 2.03
CA ILE A 69 -9.60 -11.26 1.18
C ILE A 69 -10.97 -11.89 1.45
N ILE A 70 -11.35 -12.05 2.71
CA ILE A 70 -12.65 -12.60 3.10
C ILE A 70 -13.78 -11.73 2.55
N LEU A 71 -13.67 -10.40 2.65
CA LEU A 71 -14.64 -9.47 2.07
C LEU A 71 -14.69 -9.56 0.54
N GLY A 72 -13.53 -9.67 -0.13
CA GLY A 72 -13.45 -9.90 -1.56
C GLY A 72 -14.10 -11.22 -1.98
N ALA A 73 -13.87 -12.30 -1.23
CA ALA A 73 -14.48 -13.59 -1.48
C ALA A 73 -16.00 -13.56 -1.24
N LEU A 74 -16.47 -12.90 -0.18
CA LEU A 74 -17.89 -12.68 0.08
C LEU A 74 -18.55 -11.90 -1.07
N SER A 75 -17.86 -10.92 -1.65
CA SER A 75 -18.39 -10.16 -2.79
C SER A 75 -18.68 -11.03 -4.02
N ILE A 76 -17.98 -12.15 -4.19
CA ILE A 76 -18.27 -13.13 -5.26
C ILE A 76 -19.67 -13.73 -5.10
N ALA A 77 -20.14 -13.96 -3.88
CA ALA A 77 -21.50 -14.47 -3.65
C ALA A 77 -22.55 -13.34 -3.68
N LEU A 78 -22.18 -12.13 -3.27
CA LEU A 78 -23.11 -10.99 -3.22
C LEU A 78 -23.38 -10.39 -4.60
N VAL A 79 -22.40 -10.37 -5.49
CA VAL A 79 -22.55 -9.79 -6.84
C VAL A 79 -23.64 -10.51 -7.66
N PRO A 80 -23.65 -11.85 -7.79
CA PRO A 80 -24.74 -12.58 -8.43
C PRO A 80 -26.09 -12.37 -7.71
N LEU A 81 -26.10 -12.32 -6.38
CA LEU A 81 -27.33 -12.16 -5.59
C LEU A 81 -28.02 -10.81 -5.85
N PHE A 82 -27.26 -9.72 -5.95
CA PHE A 82 -27.83 -8.37 -6.11
C PHE A 82 -27.94 -7.91 -7.56
N TYR A 83 -27.06 -8.40 -8.44
CA TYR A 83 -26.97 -7.93 -9.82
C TYR A 83 -27.35 -9.00 -10.85
N GLY A 84 -27.62 -10.24 -10.43
CA GLY A 84 -27.99 -11.33 -11.33
C GLY A 84 -26.88 -11.74 -12.30
N TRP A 85 -25.64 -11.32 -12.04
CA TRP A 85 -24.51 -11.63 -12.91
C TRP A 85 -24.09 -13.09 -12.76
N ASP A 86 -24.08 -13.82 -13.86
CA ASP A 86 -23.30 -15.05 -13.97
C ASP A 86 -21.82 -14.64 -14.11
N THR A 87 -21.20 -14.35 -12.96
CA THR A 87 -19.77 -14.04 -12.92
C THR A 87 -19.01 -15.30 -13.28
N GLY A 88 -18.60 -15.44 -14.54
CA GLY A 88 -17.63 -16.45 -14.94
C GLY A 88 -16.32 -16.30 -14.16
N ASP A 89 -15.47 -17.32 -14.24
CA ASP A 89 -14.21 -17.46 -13.47
C ASP A 89 -13.26 -16.24 -13.50
N THR A 90 -13.39 -15.38 -14.52
CA THR A 90 -12.51 -14.23 -14.77
C THR A 90 -12.76 -13.05 -13.81
N PHE A 91 -14.00 -12.86 -13.31
CA PHE A 91 -14.36 -11.69 -12.51
C PHE A 91 -13.98 -11.82 -11.02
N TRP A 92 -13.74 -13.04 -10.53
CA TRP A 92 -13.42 -13.31 -9.12
C TRP A 92 -12.01 -12.86 -8.72
N VAL A 93 -11.07 -12.94 -9.67
CA VAL A 93 -9.66 -12.60 -9.45
C VAL A 93 -9.49 -11.13 -9.07
N PRO A 94 -10.03 -10.15 -9.83
CA PRO A 94 -10.02 -8.76 -9.41
C PRO A 94 -10.65 -8.55 -8.03
N LEU A 95 -11.81 -9.16 -7.74
CA LEU A 95 -12.50 -9.00 -6.45
C LEU A 95 -11.66 -9.43 -5.24
N ILE A 96 -11.00 -10.59 -5.31
CA ILE A 96 -10.14 -11.07 -4.23
C ILE A 96 -8.90 -10.17 -4.08
N LEU A 97 -8.26 -9.78 -5.19
CA LEU A 97 -7.10 -8.90 -5.17
C LEU A 97 -7.44 -7.49 -4.68
N GLY A 98 -8.61 -6.97 -5.07
CA GLY A 98 -9.17 -5.71 -4.59
C GLY A 98 -9.46 -5.76 -3.10
N GLY A 99 -10.10 -6.82 -2.63
CA GLY A 99 -10.34 -7.08 -1.22
C GLY A 99 -9.03 -7.10 -0.42
N PHE A 100 -8.05 -7.91 -0.84
CA PHE A 100 -6.70 -7.94 -0.25
C PHE A 100 -6.10 -6.53 -0.21
N GLY A 101 -6.14 -5.82 -1.33
CA GLY A 101 -5.61 -4.47 -1.48
C GLY A 101 -6.24 -3.45 -0.54
N ILE A 102 -7.56 -3.34 -0.54
CA ILE A 102 -8.32 -2.45 0.35
C ILE A 102 -8.05 -2.80 1.81
N GLY A 103 -8.10 -4.09 2.18
CA GLY A 103 -7.77 -4.54 3.54
C GLY A 103 -6.35 -4.12 3.94
N SER A 104 -5.39 -4.26 3.04
CA SER A 104 -4.00 -3.83 3.25
C SER A 104 -3.88 -2.34 3.56
N ILE A 105 -4.61 -1.51 2.81
CA ILE A 105 -4.64 -0.05 2.97
C ILE A 105 -5.24 0.33 4.32
N VAL A 106 -6.38 -0.27 4.68
CA VAL A 106 -7.04 -0.04 5.96
C VAL A 106 -6.13 -0.43 7.12
N GLY A 107 -5.43 -1.57 7.00
CA GLY A 107 -4.41 -1.98 7.97
C GLY A 107 -3.31 -0.94 8.15
N ARG A 108 -2.81 -0.36 7.06
CA ARG A 108 -1.78 0.70 7.09
C ARG A 108 -2.30 2.00 7.71
N LEU A 109 -3.51 2.44 7.36
CA LEU A 109 -4.17 3.58 8.00
C LEU A 109 -4.36 3.35 9.51
N ARG A 110 -4.69 2.13 9.92
CA ARG A 110 -4.81 1.78 11.34
C ARG A 110 -3.48 1.86 12.08
N LEU A 111 -2.37 1.44 11.45
CA LEU A 111 -1.03 1.60 12.04
C LEU A 111 -0.68 3.08 12.24
N VAL A 112 -0.90 3.89 11.22
CA VAL A 112 -0.67 5.35 11.27
C VAL A 112 -1.54 6.00 12.35
N ARG A 113 -2.79 5.57 12.51
CA ARG A 113 -3.69 6.09 13.55
C ARG A 113 -3.28 5.65 14.96
N ARG A 114 -2.73 4.45 15.13
CA ARG A 114 -2.32 3.93 16.45
C ARG A 114 -1.01 4.52 16.96
N GLY A 115 -0.17 5.07 16.08
CA GLY A 115 1.12 5.61 16.49
C GLY A 115 2.17 4.50 16.73
N VAL A 116 3.36 4.92 17.11
CA VAL A 116 4.40 4.01 17.65
C VAL A 116 4.13 3.86 19.15
N PRO A 117 4.00 2.62 19.68
CA PRO A 117 3.73 2.42 21.11
C PRO A 117 4.88 2.94 21.98
N SER A 118 4.60 3.85 22.92
CA SER A 118 5.58 4.30 23.92
C SER A 118 5.80 3.24 25.00
N LEU A 119 7.04 3.11 25.49
CA LEU A 119 7.33 2.27 26.66
C LEU A 119 6.84 2.97 27.95
N PRO A 120 6.42 2.20 28.98
CA PRO A 120 6.10 2.77 30.29
C PRO A 120 7.32 3.50 30.87
N GLY A 121 7.09 4.68 31.47
CA GLY A 121 8.14 5.45 32.14
C GLY A 121 9.04 6.28 31.22
N ARG A 122 8.71 6.41 29.92
CA ARG A 122 9.43 7.31 29.00
C ARG A 122 8.85 8.72 29.04
N SER A 123 9.73 9.72 29.10
CA SER A 123 9.35 11.13 28.99
C SER A 123 9.19 11.54 27.52
N GLN A 124 8.38 12.58 27.30
CA GLN A 124 8.23 13.19 26.00
C GLN A 124 9.55 13.88 25.63
N VAL A 125 10.07 13.60 24.42
CA VAL A 125 11.25 14.31 23.92
C VAL A 125 10.83 15.59 23.21
N ALA A 126 11.32 16.73 23.70
CA ALA A 126 11.19 18.01 23.00
C ALA A 126 12.25 18.10 21.89
N ARG A 127 11.82 18.25 20.64
CA ARG A 127 12.74 18.47 19.51
C ARG A 127 12.87 19.96 19.19
N PRO A 128 14.07 20.41 18.77
CA PRO A 128 14.30 21.81 18.39
C PRO A 128 13.60 22.19 17.08
N VAL A 129 13.29 21.21 16.22
CA VAL A 129 12.66 21.44 14.92
C VAL A 129 11.34 20.66 14.84
N ARG A 130 10.30 21.32 14.34
CA ARG A 130 9.02 20.70 14.05
C ARG A 130 9.17 19.67 12.93
N GLN A 131 8.87 18.42 13.23
CA GLN A 131 8.92 17.33 12.27
C GLN A 131 7.83 17.46 11.21
N THR A 132 8.18 17.12 9.98
CA THR A 132 7.31 17.11 8.80
C THR A 132 7.35 15.77 8.09
N VAL A 133 6.36 15.47 7.25
CA VAL A 133 6.33 14.21 6.49
C VAL A 133 7.56 14.05 5.59
N THR A 134 8.07 15.15 5.02
CA THR A 134 9.24 15.21 4.14
C THR A 134 10.58 14.89 4.83
N ASP A 135 10.59 14.81 6.17
CA ASP A 135 11.75 14.33 6.93
C ASP A 135 11.86 12.79 6.88
N TYR A 136 10.74 12.12 6.64
CA TYR A 136 10.61 10.66 6.67
C TYR A 136 10.43 10.03 5.29
N VAL A 137 10.15 10.82 4.25
CA VAL A 137 10.01 10.35 2.86
C VAL A 137 10.80 11.24 1.91
N THR A 138 11.17 10.69 0.76
CA THR A 138 11.85 11.42 -0.31
C THR A 138 10.89 12.24 -1.15
N THR A 139 11.39 13.27 -1.82
CA THR A 139 10.59 14.09 -2.76
C THR A 139 9.95 13.24 -3.86
N SER A 140 10.68 12.26 -4.39
CA SER A 140 10.15 11.38 -5.43
C SER A 140 9.06 10.43 -4.91
N GLU A 141 9.15 9.97 -3.66
CA GLU A 141 8.05 9.23 -2.99
C GLU A 141 6.82 10.12 -2.80
N VAL A 142 6.99 11.42 -2.50
CA VAL A 142 5.88 12.38 -2.40
C VAL A 142 5.23 12.60 -3.76
N ILE A 143 6.03 12.83 -4.82
CA ILE A 143 5.52 13.00 -6.19
C ILE A 143 4.73 11.74 -6.61
N CYS A 144 5.33 10.56 -6.45
CA CYS A 144 4.69 9.28 -6.72
C CYS A 144 3.35 9.16 -5.99
N PHE A 145 3.31 9.49 -4.70
CA PHE A 145 2.10 9.46 -3.89
C PHE A 145 0.96 10.35 -4.45
N PHE A 146 1.29 11.53 -4.99
CA PHE A 146 0.31 12.44 -5.60
C PHE A 146 -0.07 12.09 -7.05
N LEU A 147 0.73 11.27 -7.73
CA LEU A 147 0.40 10.76 -9.07
C LEU A 147 -0.56 9.56 -9.06
N VAL A 148 -0.72 8.88 -7.91
CA VAL A 148 -1.67 7.79 -7.73
C VAL A 148 -3.12 8.15 -8.15
N PRO A 149 -3.74 9.23 -7.63
CA PRO A 149 -5.11 9.58 -8.03
C PRO A 149 -5.21 9.92 -9.52
N VAL A 150 -4.18 10.54 -10.11
CA VAL A 150 -4.13 10.81 -11.55
C VAL A 150 -4.14 9.49 -12.32
N SER A 151 -3.32 8.52 -11.93
CA SER A 151 -3.32 7.18 -12.53
C SER A 151 -4.67 6.47 -12.41
N ILE A 152 -5.37 6.59 -11.28
CA ILE A 152 -6.68 5.98 -11.08
C ILE A 152 -7.72 6.63 -12.02
N VAL A 153 -7.75 7.97 -12.06
CA VAL A 153 -8.66 8.73 -12.93
C VAL A 153 -8.41 8.41 -14.40
N LEU A 154 -7.15 8.34 -14.84
CA LEU A 154 -6.81 8.01 -16.23
C LEU A 154 -7.22 6.58 -16.60
N ASN A 155 -7.07 5.61 -15.71
CA ASN A 155 -7.56 4.25 -15.95
C ASN A 155 -9.09 4.25 -16.13
N VAL A 156 -9.83 4.86 -15.20
CA VAL A 156 -11.30 4.93 -15.27
C VAL A 156 -11.76 5.67 -16.53
N ALA A 157 -11.16 6.83 -16.82
CA ALA A 157 -11.47 7.59 -18.03
C ALA A 157 -11.19 6.79 -19.30
N GLY A 158 -10.05 6.08 -19.36
CA GLY A 158 -9.70 5.19 -20.46
C GLY A 158 -10.76 4.11 -20.68
N MET A 159 -11.21 3.44 -19.61
CA MET A 159 -12.30 2.45 -19.70
C MET A 159 -13.59 3.04 -20.27
N TRP A 160 -14.02 4.22 -19.79
CA TRP A 160 -15.22 4.87 -20.32
C TRP A 160 -15.06 5.32 -21.78
N ILE A 161 -13.87 5.77 -22.18
CA ILE A 161 -13.56 6.08 -23.58
C ILE A 161 -13.66 4.81 -24.44
N PHE A 162 -13.03 3.71 -24.04
CA PHE A 162 -13.12 2.44 -24.78
C PHE A 162 -14.55 1.92 -24.85
N LEU A 163 -15.33 2.09 -23.78
CA LEU A 163 -16.74 1.73 -23.76
C LEU A 163 -17.56 2.54 -24.77
N GLY A 164 -17.32 3.86 -24.84
CA GLY A 164 -18.01 4.75 -25.80
C GLY A 164 -17.63 4.51 -27.26
N LEU A 165 -16.49 3.85 -27.52
CA LEU A 165 -16.06 3.48 -28.87
C LEU A 165 -16.65 2.15 -29.34
N LEU A 166 -17.30 1.38 -28.45
CA LEU A 166 -17.89 0.10 -28.82
C LEU A 166 -19.27 0.29 -29.44
N PRO A 167 -19.56 -0.42 -30.56
CA PRO A 167 -20.85 -0.31 -31.23
C PRO A 167 -21.99 -0.93 -30.42
N TYR A 168 -21.68 -1.89 -29.55
CA TYR A 168 -22.64 -2.62 -28.74
C TYR A 168 -21.98 -3.13 -27.46
N ILE A 169 -22.70 -3.06 -26.35
CA ILE A 169 -22.29 -3.60 -25.06
C ILE A 169 -23.25 -4.75 -24.72
N PRO A 170 -22.76 -6.00 -24.59
CA PRO A 170 -23.64 -7.11 -24.23
C PRO A 170 -24.27 -6.88 -22.86
N GLY A 171 -25.55 -7.25 -22.73
CA GLY A 171 -26.33 -7.03 -21.50
C GLY A 171 -25.73 -7.68 -20.24
N GLU A 172 -24.91 -8.71 -20.39
CA GLU A 172 -24.19 -9.40 -19.30
C GLU A 172 -23.07 -8.54 -18.66
N PHE A 173 -22.65 -7.46 -19.32
CA PHE A 173 -21.71 -6.47 -18.79
C PHE A 173 -22.43 -5.27 -18.14
N ASN A 174 -23.76 -5.23 -18.16
CA ASN A 174 -24.53 -4.12 -17.60
C ASN A 174 -24.26 -3.97 -16.09
N GLY A 175 -23.90 -2.75 -15.66
CA GLY A 175 -23.52 -2.43 -14.29
C GLY A 175 -22.09 -2.82 -13.87
N ARG A 176 -21.33 -3.58 -14.67
CA ARG A 176 -19.93 -3.94 -14.33
C ARG A 176 -19.02 -2.70 -14.30
N TYR A 177 -19.18 -1.80 -15.26
CA TYR A 177 -18.43 -0.54 -15.34
C TYR A 177 -18.79 0.42 -14.20
N ASP A 178 -20.06 0.43 -13.78
CA ASP A 178 -20.51 1.22 -12.64
C ASP A 178 -19.89 0.70 -11.34
N LEU A 179 -19.85 -0.63 -11.15
CA LEU A 179 -19.17 -1.24 -10.01
C LEU A 179 -17.67 -0.94 -10.01
N VAL A 180 -16.99 -1.08 -11.15
CA VAL A 180 -15.56 -0.73 -11.28
C VAL A 180 -15.35 0.76 -10.98
N THR A 181 -16.22 1.64 -11.48
CA THR A 181 -16.18 3.07 -11.19
C THR A 181 -16.36 3.34 -9.70
N ALA A 182 -17.34 2.69 -9.05
CA ALA A 182 -17.58 2.79 -7.61
C ALA A 182 -16.37 2.32 -6.78
N VAL A 183 -15.74 1.20 -7.15
CA VAL A 183 -14.51 0.72 -6.51
C VAL A 183 -13.40 1.76 -6.63
N ASN A 184 -13.20 2.35 -7.82
CA ASN A 184 -12.20 3.39 -8.04
C ASN A 184 -12.48 4.66 -7.24
N ILE A 185 -13.74 5.06 -7.09
CA ILE A 185 -14.16 6.16 -6.20
C ILE A 185 -13.78 5.84 -4.75
N VAL A 186 -14.03 4.62 -4.27
CA VAL A 186 -13.62 4.19 -2.93
C VAL A 186 -12.10 4.26 -2.77
N LEU A 187 -11.32 3.84 -3.77
CA LEU A 187 -9.85 3.96 -3.73
C LEU A 187 -9.39 5.42 -3.66
N LEU A 188 -10.01 6.33 -4.42
CA LEU A 188 -9.73 7.77 -4.36
C LEU A 188 -10.08 8.37 -3.00
N LEU A 189 -11.21 7.99 -2.41
CA LEU A 189 -11.61 8.41 -1.07
C LEU A 189 -10.61 7.92 -0.02
N LEU A 190 -10.19 6.65 -0.09
CA LEU A 190 -9.16 6.11 0.81
C LEU A 190 -7.83 6.84 0.64
N TRP A 191 -7.44 7.15 -0.59
CA TRP A 191 -6.24 7.96 -0.87
C TRP A 191 -6.37 9.36 -0.24
N ALA A 192 -7.51 10.04 -0.37
CA ALA A 192 -7.74 11.37 0.17
C ALA A 192 -7.60 11.44 1.71
N LEU A 193 -7.82 10.33 2.42
CA LEU A 193 -7.62 10.23 3.87
C LEU A 193 -6.13 10.12 4.27
N MET A 194 -5.27 9.58 3.39
CA MET A 194 -3.88 9.27 3.69
C MET A 194 -3.00 10.50 4.01
N PRO A 195 -3.06 11.65 3.28
CA PRO A 195 -2.26 12.82 3.62
C PRO A 195 -2.56 13.36 5.03
N SER A 196 -3.84 13.38 5.40
CA SER A 196 -4.29 13.82 6.72
C SER A 196 -3.79 12.87 7.81
N ALA A 197 -3.91 11.55 7.58
CA ALA A 197 -3.40 10.54 8.49
C ALA A 197 -1.87 10.65 8.66
N ALA A 198 -1.11 10.82 7.58
CA ALA A 198 0.34 10.97 7.62
C ALA A 198 0.77 12.22 8.42
N ARG A 199 0.12 13.37 8.19
CA ARG A 199 0.41 14.61 8.95
C ARG A 199 0.12 14.45 10.44
N LYS A 200 -1.03 13.85 10.80
CA LYS A 200 -1.41 13.60 12.20
C LYS A 200 -0.43 12.64 12.89
N PHE A 201 0.01 11.60 12.19
CA PHE A 201 0.98 10.64 12.72
C PHE A 201 2.34 11.27 12.99
N VAL A 202 2.85 12.10 12.08
CA VAL A 202 4.11 12.84 12.33
C VAL A 202 3.98 13.82 13.48
N ALA A 203 2.82 14.48 13.62
CA ALA A 203 2.56 15.42 14.71
C ALA A 203 2.35 14.74 16.08
N THR A 204 2.26 13.41 16.14
CA THR A 204 2.09 12.69 17.40
C THR A 204 3.39 12.81 18.22
N PRO A 205 3.35 13.13 19.53
CA PRO A 205 4.55 13.20 20.37
C PRO A 205 5.34 11.89 20.41
N GLN A 206 6.67 11.98 20.48
CA GLN A 206 7.57 10.82 20.70
C GLN A 206 7.98 10.75 22.16
N HIS A 207 8.07 9.53 22.68
CA HIS A 207 8.52 9.25 24.04
C HIS A 207 9.68 8.27 23.95
N ALA A 208 10.86 8.67 24.44
CA ALA A 208 12.07 7.85 24.38
C ALA A 208 12.92 8.10 25.63
N GLY A 209 13.67 7.09 26.06
CA GLY A 209 14.57 7.21 27.21
C GLY A 209 15.99 7.62 26.83
N ASN A 210 16.36 7.48 25.55
CA ASN A 210 17.65 7.87 25.02
C ASN A 210 17.56 8.19 23.52
N ASP A 211 18.61 8.78 22.97
CA ASP A 211 18.70 9.16 21.56
C ASP A 211 18.62 7.97 20.61
N LEU A 212 19.13 6.80 21.02
CA LEU A 212 19.07 5.60 20.22
C LEU A 212 17.64 5.08 20.04
N GLU A 213 16.85 5.05 21.12
CA GLU A 213 15.43 4.68 21.09
C GLU A 213 14.64 5.68 20.25
N LEU A 214 14.95 6.97 20.36
CA LEU A 214 14.33 8.02 19.55
C LEU A 214 14.65 7.86 18.04
N ALA A 215 15.89 7.48 17.71
CA ALA A 215 16.29 7.19 16.33
C ALA A 215 15.59 5.94 15.77
N TRP A 216 15.41 4.91 16.61
CA TRP A 216 14.61 3.73 16.28
C TRP A 216 13.15 4.07 15.98
N ASP A 217 12.55 4.96 16.78
CA ASP A 217 11.20 5.46 16.55
C ASP A 217 11.09 6.23 15.22
N ASP A 218 12.08 7.06 14.86
CA ASP A 218 12.12 7.75 13.57
C ASP A 218 12.27 6.80 12.37
N ALA A 219 13.10 5.78 12.51
CA ALA A 219 13.25 4.74 11.51
C ALA A 219 11.95 3.93 11.34
N GLU A 220 11.23 3.68 12.44
CA GLU A 220 9.93 3.02 12.41
C GLU A 220 8.85 3.91 11.76
N ARG A 221 8.79 5.20 12.11
CA ARG A 221 7.91 6.18 11.46
C ARG A 221 8.13 6.26 9.95
N THR A 222 9.39 6.30 9.52
CA THR A 222 9.77 6.21 8.10
C THR A 222 9.19 4.95 7.46
N SER A 223 9.38 3.80 8.10
CA SER A 223 8.91 2.53 7.57
C SER A 223 7.37 2.46 7.49
N ILE A 224 6.66 3.05 8.44
CA ILE A 224 5.19 3.12 8.45
C ILE A 224 4.68 4.07 7.37
N LEU A 225 5.28 5.26 7.24
CA LEU A 225 4.91 6.24 6.21
C LEU A 225 5.20 5.72 4.80
N ARG A 226 6.34 5.04 4.60
CA ARG A 226 6.65 4.38 3.33
C ARG A 226 5.69 3.26 3.01
N ALA A 227 5.29 2.46 4.01
CA ALA A 227 4.25 1.46 3.82
C ALA A 227 2.90 2.10 3.47
N LEU A 228 2.54 3.26 4.04
CA LEU A 228 1.35 4.01 3.62
C LEU A 228 1.45 4.43 2.14
N GLY A 229 2.61 4.96 1.72
CA GLY A 229 2.90 5.31 0.32
C GLY A 229 2.83 4.12 -0.64
N ASP A 230 3.41 2.97 -0.27
CA ASP A 230 3.24 1.70 -0.98
C ASP A 230 1.77 1.29 -1.07
N GLY A 231 0.93 1.76 -0.15
CA GLY A 231 -0.50 1.45 -0.11
C GLY A 231 -1.22 2.20 -1.21
N ALA A 232 -0.89 3.49 -1.36
CA ALA A 232 -1.35 4.30 -2.47
C ALA A 232 -0.89 3.74 -3.83
N VAL A 233 0.38 3.35 -3.97
CA VAL A 233 0.86 2.69 -5.21
C VAL A 233 0.07 1.41 -5.48
N GLY A 234 -0.19 0.62 -4.44
CA GLY A 234 -1.06 -0.56 -4.54
C GLY A 234 -2.48 -0.24 -5.03
N MET A 235 -3.07 0.91 -4.66
CA MET A 235 -4.37 1.36 -5.18
C MET A 235 -4.35 1.58 -6.69
N ALA A 236 -3.30 2.22 -7.23
CA ALA A 236 -3.17 2.41 -8.67
C ALA A 236 -3.08 1.07 -9.41
N ALA A 237 -2.35 0.10 -8.85
CA ALA A 237 -2.29 -1.25 -9.41
C ALA A 237 -3.64 -1.98 -9.35
N ILE A 238 -4.38 -1.88 -8.24
CA ILE A 238 -5.72 -2.47 -8.11
C ILE A 238 -6.67 -1.82 -9.12
N SER A 239 -6.70 -0.49 -9.20
CA SER A 239 -7.46 0.27 -10.18
C SER A 239 -7.19 -0.24 -11.60
N ALA A 240 -5.92 -0.32 -11.98
CA ALA A 240 -5.53 -0.84 -13.29
C ALA A 240 -6.02 -2.27 -13.52
N VAL A 241 -5.86 -3.19 -12.56
CA VAL A 241 -6.33 -4.59 -12.70
C VAL A 241 -7.84 -4.67 -12.89
N PHE A 242 -8.63 -3.92 -12.12
CA PHE A 242 -10.10 -3.92 -12.26
C PHE A 242 -10.54 -3.33 -13.60
N THR A 243 -10.04 -2.15 -13.92
CA THR A 243 -10.37 -1.42 -15.14
C THR A 243 -9.96 -2.22 -16.38
N GLN A 244 -8.72 -2.68 -16.44
CA GLN A 244 -8.20 -3.43 -17.59
C GLN A 244 -8.80 -4.83 -17.67
N GLY A 245 -9.12 -5.46 -16.53
CA GLY A 245 -9.79 -6.75 -16.51
C GLY A 245 -11.15 -6.71 -17.20
N VAL A 246 -11.98 -5.72 -16.86
CA VAL A 246 -13.31 -5.55 -17.47
C VAL A 246 -13.21 -5.13 -18.94
N VAL A 247 -12.30 -4.20 -19.28
CA VAL A 247 -12.07 -3.79 -20.69
C VAL A 247 -11.57 -4.97 -21.53
N GLY A 248 -10.64 -5.77 -20.99
CA GLY A 248 -10.10 -6.94 -21.67
C GLY A 248 -11.14 -8.04 -21.90
N GLU A 249 -11.95 -8.36 -20.89
CA GLU A 249 -13.04 -9.34 -21.00
C GLU A 249 -14.05 -8.95 -22.11
N LEU A 250 -14.37 -7.65 -22.18
CA LEU A 250 -15.26 -7.08 -23.18
C LEU A 250 -14.68 -7.13 -24.60
N ILE A 251 -13.43 -6.70 -24.78
CA ILE A 251 -12.76 -6.68 -26.09
C ILE A 251 -12.58 -8.10 -26.64
N LEU A 252 -12.32 -9.07 -25.75
CA LEU A 252 -12.15 -10.48 -26.11
C LEU A 252 -13.48 -11.22 -26.32
N HIS A 253 -14.62 -10.58 -26.06
CA HIS A 253 -15.91 -11.23 -26.11
C HIS A 253 -16.28 -11.64 -27.55
N PRO A 254 -16.77 -12.88 -27.79
CA PRO A 254 -17.05 -13.40 -29.13
C PRO A 254 -18.03 -12.55 -29.94
N HIS A 255 -18.96 -11.84 -29.30
CA HIS A 255 -19.93 -10.97 -29.97
C HIS A 255 -19.34 -9.65 -30.50
N VAL A 256 -18.12 -9.29 -30.11
CA VAL A 256 -17.41 -8.08 -30.58
C VAL A 256 -16.48 -8.41 -31.77
N ARG A 257 -16.30 -9.71 -32.10
CA ARG A 257 -15.32 -10.20 -33.08
C ARG A 257 -15.77 -10.32 -34.56
N PRO A 258 -17.01 -10.66 -34.95
CA PRO A 258 -17.27 -11.01 -36.35
C PRO A 258 -17.24 -9.76 -37.24
N GLY A 259 -16.18 -9.62 -38.05
CA GLY A 259 -16.01 -8.52 -39.02
C GLY A 259 -15.38 -7.22 -38.46
N ALA A 260 -14.84 -7.23 -37.24
CA ALA A 260 -14.30 -6.03 -36.57
C ALA A 260 -12.89 -6.20 -35.98
N GLU A 261 -12.07 -7.09 -36.55
CA GLU A 261 -10.72 -7.43 -36.03
C GLU A 261 -9.81 -6.21 -35.87
N ASP A 262 -9.84 -5.26 -36.79
CA ASP A 262 -9.05 -4.02 -36.71
C ASP A 262 -9.46 -3.14 -35.53
N LEU A 263 -10.77 -3.04 -35.24
CA LEU A 263 -11.28 -2.29 -34.08
C LEU A 263 -10.89 -2.99 -32.78
N THR A 264 -11.01 -4.33 -32.72
CA THR A 264 -10.56 -5.11 -31.56
C THR A 264 -9.07 -4.91 -31.28
N ASN A 265 -8.23 -4.98 -32.32
CA ASN A 265 -6.79 -4.77 -32.20
C ASN A 265 -6.45 -3.33 -31.77
N MET A 266 -7.12 -2.32 -32.34
CA MET A 266 -6.93 -0.93 -31.95
C MET A 266 -7.32 -0.68 -30.49
N LEU A 267 -8.46 -1.21 -30.03
CA LEU A 267 -8.91 -1.06 -28.65
C LEU A 267 -8.00 -1.82 -27.68
N ALA A 268 -7.55 -3.02 -28.03
CA ALA A 268 -6.61 -3.80 -27.22
C ALA A 268 -5.26 -3.08 -27.08
N ALA A 269 -4.71 -2.55 -28.18
CA ALA A 269 -3.48 -1.76 -28.17
C ALA A 269 -3.67 -0.48 -27.34
N GLY A 270 -4.78 0.24 -27.53
CA GLY A 270 -5.12 1.42 -26.74
C GLY A 270 -5.19 1.12 -25.25
N ALA A 271 -5.91 0.06 -24.85
CA ALA A 271 -6.03 -0.37 -23.46
C ALA A 271 -4.66 -0.71 -22.84
N PHE A 272 -3.82 -1.42 -23.59
CA PHE A 272 -2.45 -1.73 -23.19
C PHE A 272 -1.61 -0.46 -22.98
N PHE A 273 -1.65 0.49 -23.92
CA PHE A 273 -0.89 1.74 -23.78
C PHE A 273 -1.40 2.61 -22.63
N VAL A 274 -2.71 2.68 -22.40
CA VAL A 274 -3.26 3.39 -21.23
C VAL A 274 -2.78 2.75 -19.94
N GLY A 275 -2.85 1.42 -19.83
CA GLY A 275 -2.37 0.67 -18.66
C GLY A 275 -0.87 0.87 -18.42
N LEU A 276 -0.06 0.80 -19.48
CA LEU A 276 1.39 1.00 -19.42
C LEU A 276 1.76 2.41 -18.97
N ASN A 277 1.13 3.43 -19.54
CA ASN A 277 1.37 4.83 -19.16
C ASN A 277 0.97 5.09 -17.70
N CYS A 278 -0.16 4.55 -17.25
CA CYS A 278 -0.60 4.66 -15.86
C CYS A 278 0.39 3.97 -14.90
N ALA A 279 0.88 2.77 -15.26
CA ALA A 279 1.89 2.07 -14.46
C ALA A 279 3.22 2.85 -14.41
N ALA A 280 3.69 3.36 -15.55
CA ALA A 280 4.90 4.16 -15.65
C ALA A 280 4.81 5.44 -14.81
N LEU A 281 3.66 6.12 -14.83
CA LEU A 281 3.39 7.34 -14.06
C LEU A 281 3.67 7.16 -12.56
N VAL A 282 3.40 5.98 -12.01
CA VAL A 282 3.58 5.68 -10.59
C VAL A 282 4.92 5.03 -10.30
N ILE A 283 5.38 4.09 -11.13
CA ILE A 283 6.59 3.30 -10.88
C ILE A 283 7.86 4.12 -11.10
N VAL A 284 7.94 4.91 -12.18
CA VAL A 284 9.13 5.71 -12.52
C VAL A 284 9.57 6.63 -11.38
N PRO A 285 8.70 7.46 -10.77
CA PRO A 285 9.09 8.31 -9.65
C PRO A 285 9.32 7.53 -8.34
N LEU A 286 8.80 6.31 -8.21
CA LEU A 286 9.03 5.47 -7.03
C LEU A 286 10.49 4.99 -6.96
N LEU A 287 11.09 4.63 -8.10
CA LEU A 287 12.41 3.99 -8.16
C LEU A 287 13.52 4.85 -7.52
N PRO A 288 13.73 6.12 -7.88
CA PRO A 288 14.74 6.96 -7.22
C PRO A 288 14.54 7.11 -5.71
N GLY A 289 13.28 7.12 -5.26
CA GLY A 289 12.94 7.27 -3.85
C GLY A 289 13.33 6.05 -3.01
N ARG A 290 13.29 4.87 -3.63
CA ARG A 290 13.68 3.60 -3.02
C ARG A 290 15.19 3.45 -2.88
N LEU A 291 15.99 4.18 -3.68
CA LEU A 291 17.45 4.19 -3.55
C LEU A 291 17.89 4.82 -2.23
N LYS A 292 17.18 5.85 -1.73
CA LYS A 292 17.47 6.47 -0.43
C LYS A 292 16.79 5.69 0.70
N ARG A 293 17.50 4.77 1.34
CA ARG A 293 16.92 3.86 2.36
C ARG A 293 16.57 4.54 3.70
N THR A 294 17.28 5.58 4.08
CA THR A 294 17.24 6.18 5.43
C THR A 294 16.99 7.70 5.40
N PRO A 295 15.85 8.19 4.86
CA PRO A 295 15.54 9.62 4.81
C PRO A 295 15.52 10.30 6.19
N TRP A 296 15.09 9.58 7.23
CA TRP A 296 15.06 10.06 8.62
C TRP A 296 16.42 10.48 9.17
N ARG A 297 17.55 10.04 8.59
CA ARG A 297 18.89 10.44 9.04
C ARG A 297 19.14 11.94 8.95
N LYS A 298 18.34 12.68 8.16
CA LYS A 298 18.35 14.16 8.16
C LYS A 298 18.06 14.75 9.55
N LEU A 299 17.31 14.02 10.39
CA LEU A 299 16.99 14.42 11.76
C LEU A 299 18.16 14.17 12.73
N TRP A 300 19.22 13.49 12.26
CA TRP A 300 20.39 13.06 13.04
C TRP A 300 21.69 13.41 12.30
N PRO A 301 21.96 14.70 12.01
CA PRO A 301 23.11 15.11 11.19
C PRO A 301 24.45 14.75 11.82
N ASN A 302 24.52 14.66 13.15
CA ASN A 302 25.72 14.32 13.92
C ASN A 302 25.80 12.82 14.26
N GLY A 303 24.92 12.00 13.70
CA GLY A 303 24.79 10.58 14.07
C GLY A 303 23.99 10.36 15.35
N VAL A 304 23.82 9.08 15.70
CA VAL A 304 23.11 8.64 16.92
C VAL A 304 24.17 8.32 17.97
N GLY A 305 24.28 9.17 18.99
CA GLY A 305 25.23 8.96 20.09
C GLY A 305 24.73 7.89 21.07
N PRO A 306 25.62 7.06 21.66
CA PRO A 306 25.23 6.08 22.66
C PRO A 306 24.85 6.70 24.02
N ASN A 307 25.23 7.96 24.31
CA ASN A 307 25.04 8.59 25.62
C ASN A 307 24.75 10.09 25.51
N THR A 308 23.51 10.49 25.81
CA THR A 308 23.13 11.88 26.16
C THR A 308 22.16 11.89 27.35
N GLY A 309 22.21 10.85 28.19
CA GLY A 309 21.46 10.76 29.45
C GLY A 309 22.06 11.54 30.62
N GLU A 310 23.25 12.13 30.46
CA GLU A 310 23.93 12.91 31.51
C GLU A 310 24.42 14.26 30.99
N GLN A 311 23.51 15.15 30.57
CA GLN A 311 23.80 16.60 30.52
C GLN A 311 22.56 17.38 30.93
N GLY A 312 22.31 17.42 32.24
CA GLY A 312 21.19 18.18 32.82
C GLY A 312 21.09 18.16 34.34
N SER A 313 22.20 17.94 35.04
CA SER A 313 22.33 18.16 36.48
C SER A 313 23.68 18.84 36.71
N GLY A 314 23.73 20.15 36.53
CA GLY A 314 24.97 20.89 36.69
C GLY A 314 24.88 22.37 36.34
N ARG A 315 24.41 23.14 37.32
CA ARG A 315 24.43 24.61 37.47
C ARG A 315 23.28 25.41 36.87
#